data_AF-A0A239L267-F1
#
_entry.id   AF-A0A239L267-F1
#
_cell.length_a   1.000
_cell.length_b   1.000
_cell.length_c   1.000
_cell.angle_alpha   90.00
_cell.angle_beta   90.00
_cell.angle_gamma   90.00
#
_symmetry.space_group_name_H-M   'P 1'
#
loop_
_entity.id
_entity.type
_entity.pdbx_description
1 polymer ?
#
loop_
_entity_poly.entity_id
_entity_poly.type
_entity_poly.pdbx_seq_one_letter_code
_entity_poly.pdbx_strand_id
1 'polypeptide(L)'
;MKPAILLLPTLLLSALTGCTNVSAGAASGGFMSMSPAQLNEVRQEMDHIPPPSKTRYLAVKSLTSWENPYLTIQGRMVTLHVTLADANTSDLGQGGLLRPVGARRQDLNVRTSDLAAAMNAIPQTAWPYGRVVAIEEAHDIPPSARPEVRRNMETAIKNLSDIGVVVYEWQEGGAGLK
;
A
#
# COMPACT_ATOMS: atom_id res chain seq x y z
N MET A 1 -58.90 49.00 34.94
CA MET A 1 -59.36 49.13 33.55
C MET A 1 -58.62 48.09 32.72
N LYS A 2 -59.37 47.32 31.92
CA LYS A 2 -58.96 46.19 31.06
C LYS A 2 -58.60 46.74 29.66
N PRO A 3 -58.12 45.93 28.71
CA PRO A 3 -56.72 45.57 28.39
C PRO A 3 -56.32 46.06 26.98
N ALA A 4 -55.08 45.81 26.53
CA ALA A 4 -54.78 45.78 25.10
C ALA A 4 -53.71 44.72 24.78
N ILE A 5 -54.20 43.66 24.13
CA ILE A 5 -53.49 42.56 23.51
C ILE A 5 -53.00 43.02 22.13
N LEU A 6 -51.74 42.76 21.79
CA LEU A 6 -51.30 42.70 20.40
C LEU A 6 -50.51 41.40 20.19
N LEU A 7 -51.15 40.48 19.47
CA LEU A 7 -50.53 39.30 18.86
C LEU A 7 -49.67 39.75 17.68
N LEU A 8 -48.45 39.22 17.56
CA LEU A 8 -47.75 39.10 16.27
C LEU A 8 -47.22 37.67 16.10
N PRO A 9 -47.25 37.13 14.87
CA PRO A 9 -47.08 35.71 14.63
C PRO A 9 -45.62 35.29 14.47
N THR A 10 -45.41 34.03 14.84
CA THR A 10 -44.27 33.16 14.60
C THR A 10 -43.65 33.26 13.21
N LEU A 11 -42.32 33.33 13.16
CA LEU A 11 -41.53 32.77 12.07
C LEU A 11 -40.25 32.15 12.66
N LEU A 12 -40.29 30.82 12.79
CA LEU A 12 -39.12 29.99 13.09
C LEU A 12 -38.16 30.05 11.89
N LEU A 13 -36.93 30.51 12.11
CA LEU A 13 -35.79 30.18 11.27
C LEU A 13 -34.84 29.28 12.06
N SER A 14 -34.94 27.98 11.81
CA SER A 14 -33.99 26.97 12.24
C SER A 14 -32.69 27.14 11.45
N ALA A 15 -31.68 27.78 12.04
CA ALA A 15 -30.33 27.76 11.52
C ALA A 15 -29.67 26.41 11.87
N LEU A 16 -29.84 25.41 11.01
CA LEU A 16 -29.01 24.21 10.97
C LEU A 16 -27.70 24.56 10.25
N THR A 17 -26.77 25.17 10.98
CA THR A 17 -25.39 25.31 10.52
C THR A 17 -24.65 23.99 10.70
N GLY A 18 -24.25 23.42 9.56
CA GLY A 18 -22.87 23.01 9.35
C GLY A 18 -22.55 21.56 9.62
N CYS A 19 -22.49 20.79 8.54
CA CYS A 19 -21.92 19.47 8.42
C CYS A 19 -20.58 19.36 9.18
N THR A 20 -20.52 18.50 10.20
CA THR A 20 -19.25 17.97 10.67
C THR A 20 -18.70 17.11 9.54
N ASN A 21 -17.75 17.66 8.78
CA ASN A 21 -16.88 16.85 7.93
C ASN A 21 -16.17 15.86 8.84
N VAL A 22 -16.71 14.64 8.94
CA VAL A 22 -15.94 13.49 9.36
C VAL A 22 -14.93 13.28 8.22
N SER A 23 -13.80 13.97 8.31
CA SER A 23 -12.59 13.51 7.65
C SER A 23 -12.37 12.11 8.19
N ALA A 24 -12.67 11.12 7.36
CA ALA A 24 -12.20 9.77 7.55
C ALA A 24 -10.70 9.89 7.77
N GLY A 25 -10.28 9.71 9.02
CA GLY A 25 -8.87 9.59 9.36
C GLY A 25 -8.38 8.39 8.57
N ALA A 26 -7.67 8.65 7.48
CA ALA A 26 -6.67 7.71 7.01
C ALA A 26 -5.87 7.36 8.26
N ALA A 27 -5.84 6.08 8.62
CA ALA A 27 -5.00 5.58 9.68
C ALA A 27 -3.54 5.77 9.26
N SER A 28 -3.03 7.00 9.37
CA SER A 28 -1.62 7.30 9.47
C SER A 28 -1.21 6.91 10.89
N GLY A 29 -1.24 5.61 11.18
CA GLY A 29 -0.45 5.05 12.27
C GLY A 29 0.99 5.40 11.93
N GLY A 30 1.58 6.31 12.70
CA GLY A 30 2.95 6.76 12.46
C GLY A 30 3.89 5.56 12.54
N PHE A 31 4.43 5.15 11.41
CA PHE A 31 5.54 4.22 11.40
C PHE A 31 6.77 4.98 11.92
N MET A 32 7.17 4.70 13.16
CA MET A 32 8.46 5.13 13.68
C MET A 32 9.55 4.23 13.10
N SER A 33 10.77 4.77 12.98
CA SER A 33 11.93 3.96 12.61
C SER A 33 12.09 2.79 13.59
N MET A 34 12.19 1.58 13.06
CA MET A 34 12.30 0.36 13.86
C MET A 34 13.68 0.23 14.51
N SER A 35 13.71 -0.21 15.77
CA SER A 35 14.93 -0.62 16.44
C SER A 35 15.47 -1.95 15.86
N PRO A 36 16.76 -2.29 16.07
CA PRO A 36 17.33 -3.55 15.61
C PRO A 36 16.57 -4.80 16.12
N ALA A 37 16.05 -4.75 17.36
CA ALA A 37 15.27 -5.84 17.94
C ALA A 37 13.95 -6.04 17.18
N GLN A 38 13.23 -4.94 16.90
CA GLN A 38 11.98 -4.99 16.12
C GLN A 38 12.21 -5.46 14.68
N LEU A 39 13.33 -5.07 14.06
CA LEU A 39 13.69 -5.58 12.73
C LEU A 39 13.95 -7.09 12.75
N ASN A 40 14.57 -7.63 13.80
CA ASN A 40 14.77 -9.06 13.94
C ASN A 40 13.44 -9.81 14.15
N GLU A 41 12.51 -9.25 14.92
CA GLU A 41 11.15 -9.81 15.06
C GLU A 41 10.41 -9.83 13.72
N VAL A 42 10.45 -8.73 12.96
CA VAL A 42 9.89 -8.69 11.60
C VAL A 42 10.53 -9.75 10.71
N ARG A 43 11.86 -9.91 10.77
CA ARG A 43 12.55 -10.94 9.99
C ARG A 43 12.06 -12.36 10.34
N GLN A 44 11.84 -12.64 11.62
CA GLN A 44 11.30 -13.93 12.07
C GLN A 44 9.87 -14.16 11.61
N GLU A 45 9.02 -13.14 11.68
CA GLU A 45 7.65 -13.23 11.17
C GLU A 45 7.62 -13.44 9.66
N MET A 46 8.47 -12.70 8.93
CA MET A 46 8.64 -12.87 7.49
C MET A 46 9.07 -14.29 7.13
N ASP A 47 9.86 -14.99 7.95
CA ASP A 47 10.30 -16.36 7.69
C ASP A 47 9.16 -17.39 7.60
N HIS A 48 7.96 -17.07 8.10
CA HIS A 48 6.77 -17.90 7.90
C HIS A 48 6.26 -17.92 6.46
N ILE A 49 6.58 -16.90 5.65
CA ILE A 49 6.27 -16.92 4.23
C ILE A 49 7.26 -17.85 3.52
N PRO A 50 6.82 -18.74 2.60
CA PRO A 50 7.70 -19.67 1.92
C PRO A 50 8.88 -18.98 1.21
N PRO A 51 10.05 -19.64 1.11
CA PRO A 51 11.16 -19.14 0.31
C PRO A 51 10.73 -18.80 -1.12
N PRO A 52 11.39 -17.82 -1.76
CA PRO A 52 11.02 -17.38 -3.10
C PRO A 52 11.23 -18.51 -4.12
N SER A 53 10.22 -18.70 -4.98
CA SER A 53 10.26 -19.71 -6.04
C SER A 53 10.64 -19.07 -7.37
N LYS A 54 11.90 -19.26 -7.78
CA LYS A 54 12.45 -18.72 -9.03
C LYS A 54 11.64 -19.11 -10.27
N THR A 55 11.18 -20.36 -10.34
CA THR A 55 10.32 -20.83 -11.43
C THR A 55 9.01 -20.05 -11.53
N ARG A 56 8.41 -19.68 -10.37
CA ARG A 56 7.13 -18.94 -10.36
C ARG A 56 7.33 -17.49 -10.76
N TYR A 57 8.18 -16.72 -10.08
CA TYR A 57 8.27 -15.29 -10.36
C TYR A 57 8.96 -14.96 -11.70
N LEU A 58 9.87 -15.81 -12.21
CA LEU A 58 10.45 -15.61 -13.55
C LEU A 58 9.52 -16.02 -14.71
N ALA A 59 8.42 -16.72 -14.41
CA ALA A 59 7.39 -17.01 -15.41
C ALA A 59 6.57 -15.77 -15.76
N VAL A 60 6.51 -14.78 -14.86
CA VAL A 60 5.82 -13.50 -15.07
C VAL A 60 6.56 -12.68 -16.11
N LYS A 61 5.89 -12.27 -17.19
CA LYS A 61 6.51 -11.59 -18.35
C LYS A 61 6.17 -10.11 -18.45
N SER A 62 5.17 -9.66 -17.71
CA SER A 62 4.80 -8.25 -17.63
C SER A 62 4.52 -7.87 -16.19
N LEU A 63 4.84 -6.64 -15.81
CA LEU A 63 4.56 -6.14 -14.47
C LEU A 63 3.05 -6.08 -14.19
N THR A 64 2.25 -5.87 -15.24
CA THR A 64 0.78 -5.94 -15.17
C THR A 64 0.23 -7.32 -14.80
N SER A 65 1.01 -8.38 -15.04
CA SER A 65 0.69 -9.76 -14.67
C SER A 65 1.31 -10.17 -13.32
N TRP A 66 2.12 -9.30 -12.71
CA TRP A 66 2.61 -9.52 -11.35
C TRP A 66 1.45 -9.36 -10.37
N GLU A 67 1.28 -10.33 -9.49
CA GLU A 67 0.21 -10.30 -8.50
C GLU A 67 0.58 -9.45 -7.29
N ASN A 68 1.45 -9.96 -6.40
CA ASN A 68 1.80 -9.35 -5.12
C ASN A 68 3.16 -9.86 -4.59
N PRO A 69 3.81 -9.10 -3.68
CA PRO A 69 3.73 -7.66 -3.52
C PRO A 69 4.56 -6.97 -4.61
N TYR A 70 4.24 -5.71 -4.91
CA TYR A 70 4.95 -4.94 -5.91
C TYR A 70 5.18 -3.50 -5.43
N LEU A 71 6.36 -2.94 -5.72
CA LEU A 71 6.79 -1.62 -5.28
C LEU A 71 7.15 -0.71 -6.45
N THR A 72 6.65 0.52 -6.40
CA THR A 72 7.16 1.62 -7.24
C THR A 72 7.94 2.60 -6.36
N ILE A 73 9.21 2.80 -6.70
CA ILE A 73 10.09 3.72 -5.98
C ILE A 73 9.98 5.10 -6.61
N GLN A 74 9.56 6.07 -5.81
CA GLN A 74 9.51 7.48 -6.19
C GLN A 74 10.70 8.22 -5.56
N GLY A 75 10.56 9.53 -5.33
CA GLY A 75 11.48 10.27 -4.47
C GLY A 75 11.45 9.71 -3.05
N ARG A 76 11.11 10.50 -2.04
CA ARG A 76 11.20 10.07 -0.62
C ARG A 76 10.22 8.97 -0.19
N MET A 77 9.42 8.44 -1.11
CA MET A 77 8.31 7.54 -0.84
C MET A 77 8.42 6.30 -1.73
N VAL A 78 7.89 5.22 -1.21
CA VAL A 78 7.66 3.98 -1.93
C VAL A 78 6.16 3.78 -2.01
N THR A 79 5.64 3.51 -3.20
CA THR A 79 4.26 3.07 -3.36
C THR A 79 4.25 1.55 -3.32
N LEU A 80 3.59 0.98 -2.31
CA LEU A 80 3.35 -0.44 -2.17
C LEU A 80 2.01 -0.79 -2.78
N HIS A 81 2.04 -1.64 -3.80
CA HIS A 81 0.88 -2.22 -4.45
C HIS A 81 0.62 -3.61 -3.88
N VAL A 82 -0.56 -3.79 -3.29
CA VAL A 82 -1.01 -5.08 -2.75
C VAL A 82 -2.48 -5.32 -3.08
N THR A 83 -2.81 -6.51 -3.55
CA THR A 83 -4.17 -6.97 -3.81
C THR A 83 -4.54 -7.97 -2.73
N LEU A 84 -5.45 -7.59 -1.82
CA LEU A 84 -5.85 -8.47 -0.73
C LEU A 84 -6.87 -9.53 -1.19
N ALA A 85 -6.93 -10.64 -0.45
CA ALA A 85 -7.99 -11.64 -0.63
C ALA A 85 -9.37 -11.01 -0.42
N ASP A 86 -10.39 -11.58 -1.06
CA ASP A 86 -11.76 -11.14 -0.82
C ASP A 86 -12.18 -11.58 0.59
N ALA A 87 -12.69 -10.64 1.39
CA ALA A 87 -13.15 -10.91 2.75
C ALA A 87 -14.47 -11.71 2.76
N ASN A 88 -15.21 -11.73 1.65
CA ASN A 88 -16.44 -12.48 1.53
C ASN A 88 -16.16 -13.95 1.18
N THR A 89 -16.61 -14.84 2.07
CA THR A 89 -16.36 -16.29 2.01
C THR A 89 -17.25 -17.05 1.02
N SER A 90 -18.23 -16.40 0.41
CA SER A 90 -19.08 -17.00 -0.62
C SER A 90 -18.42 -16.94 -1.99
N ASP A 91 -18.64 -17.95 -2.84
CA ASP A 91 -18.19 -17.96 -4.24
C ASP A 91 -19.10 -17.11 -5.16
N LEU A 92 -20.26 -16.67 -4.67
CA LEU A 92 -21.24 -15.94 -5.48
C LEU A 92 -20.70 -14.57 -5.91
N GLY A 93 -20.59 -14.39 -7.23
CA GLY A 93 -20.18 -13.12 -7.85
C GLY A 93 -18.67 -12.83 -7.78
N GLN A 94 -17.84 -13.79 -7.33
CA GLN A 94 -16.38 -13.64 -7.28
C GLN A 94 -15.83 -13.28 -8.66
N GLY A 95 -15.05 -12.19 -8.75
CA GLY A 95 -14.46 -11.73 -10.01
C GLY A 95 -15.45 -11.11 -10.99
N GLY A 96 -16.74 -11.03 -10.65
CA GLY A 96 -17.78 -10.38 -11.45
C GLY A 96 -17.91 -8.88 -11.17
N LEU A 97 -18.93 -8.25 -11.76
CA LEU A 97 -19.21 -6.81 -11.65
C LEU A 97 -19.31 -6.31 -10.20
N LEU A 98 -19.88 -7.11 -9.30
CA LEU A 98 -20.10 -6.73 -7.91
C LEU A 98 -18.88 -6.96 -7.02
N ARG A 99 -17.93 -7.82 -7.44
CA ARG A 99 -16.74 -8.18 -6.66
C ARG A 99 -15.50 -8.25 -7.56
N PRO A 100 -15.12 -7.14 -8.21
CA PRO A 100 -13.97 -7.11 -9.09
C PRO A 100 -12.67 -7.24 -8.28
N VAL A 101 -11.68 -7.94 -8.84
CA VAL A 101 -10.36 -8.10 -8.21
C VAL A 101 -9.68 -6.75 -8.00
N GLY A 102 -9.82 -5.83 -8.97
CA GLY A 102 -9.19 -4.50 -8.91
C GLY A 102 -9.65 -3.64 -7.73
N ALA A 103 -10.88 -3.81 -7.23
CA ALA A 103 -11.36 -3.06 -6.07
C ALA A 103 -10.66 -3.45 -4.75
N ARG A 104 -9.95 -4.57 -4.74
CA ARG A 104 -9.16 -5.06 -3.59
C ARG A 104 -7.70 -4.62 -3.64
N ARG A 105 -7.30 -3.94 -4.72
CA ARG A 105 -5.97 -3.36 -4.83
C ARG A 105 -5.86 -2.15 -3.92
N GLN A 106 -4.80 -2.12 -3.12
CA GLN A 106 -4.43 -1.03 -2.25
C GLN A 106 -3.07 -0.53 -2.67
N ASP A 107 -2.98 0.78 -2.84
CA ASP A 107 -1.75 1.50 -3.13
C ASP A 107 -1.39 2.33 -1.90
N LEU A 108 -0.34 1.91 -1.18
CA LEU A 108 0.07 2.51 0.08
C LEU A 108 1.36 3.30 -0.13
N ASN A 109 1.32 4.60 0.12
CA ASN A 109 2.52 5.42 0.10
C ASN A 109 3.22 5.35 1.46
N VAL A 110 4.35 4.66 1.50
CA VAL A 110 5.15 4.42 2.70
C VAL A 110 6.50 5.11 2.58
N ARG A 111 7.08 5.55 3.71
CA ARG A 111 8.46 6.02 3.72
C ARG A 111 9.37 4.80 3.60
N THR A 112 10.55 4.98 3.03
CA THR A 112 11.51 3.86 2.91
C THR A 112 11.91 3.28 4.27
N SER A 113 11.96 4.10 5.32
CA SER A 113 12.23 3.66 6.71
C SER A 113 11.17 2.72 7.29
N ASP A 114 9.96 2.81 6.76
CA ASP A 114 8.76 2.16 7.29
C ASP A 114 8.40 0.91 6.48
N LEU A 115 9.17 0.66 5.42
CA LEU A 115 8.95 -0.42 4.46
C LEU A 115 8.93 -1.79 5.14
N ALA A 116 9.81 -2.02 6.12
CA ALA A 116 9.84 -3.29 6.86
C ALA A 116 8.52 -3.54 7.60
N ALA A 117 7.99 -2.54 8.30
CA ALA A 117 6.72 -2.62 8.98
C ALA A 117 5.55 -2.84 8.00
N ALA A 118 5.57 -2.12 6.87
CA ALA A 118 4.58 -2.26 5.83
C ALA A 118 4.58 -3.67 5.19
N MET A 119 5.76 -4.27 4.95
CA MET A 119 5.87 -5.63 4.44
C MET A 119 5.31 -6.66 5.43
N ASN A 120 5.60 -6.48 6.72
CA ASN A 120 5.13 -7.37 7.78
C ASN A 120 3.60 -7.35 7.96
N ALA A 121 2.95 -6.24 7.58
CA ALA A 121 1.50 -6.11 7.64
C ALA A 121 0.77 -6.85 6.49
N ILE A 122 1.50 -7.32 5.47
CA ILE A 122 0.93 -8.05 4.35
C ILE A 122 0.59 -9.48 4.79
N PRO A 123 -0.66 -9.94 4.63
CA PRO A 123 -1.03 -11.31 4.96
C PRO A 123 -0.18 -12.34 4.21
N GLN A 124 0.19 -13.44 4.86
CA GLN A 124 1.02 -14.49 4.27
C GLN A 124 0.42 -15.08 2.97
N THR A 125 -0.91 -15.09 2.85
CA THR A 125 -1.62 -15.56 1.65
C THR A 125 -1.45 -14.66 0.43
N ALA A 126 -0.96 -13.43 0.61
CA ALA A 126 -0.72 -12.47 -0.47
C ALA A 126 0.70 -12.61 -1.08
N TRP A 127 1.41 -13.71 -0.84
CA TRP A 127 2.75 -13.98 -1.35
C TRP A 127 2.77 -15.18 -2.33
N PRO A 128 2.17 -15.05 -3.52
CA PRO A 128 2.00 -16.16 -4.46
C PRO A 128 3.34 -16.77 -4.94
N TYR A 129 4.40 -15.97 -4.92
CA TYR A 129 5.72 -16.36 -5.40
C TYR A 129 6.70 -16.73 -4.26
N GLY A 130 6.25 -16.75 -3.01
CA GLY A 130 7.11 -16.78 -1.82
C GLY A 130 7.64 -15.38 -1.47
N ARG A 131 8.63 -15.29 -0.57
CA ARG A 131 9.26 -14.03 -0.10
C ARG A 131 10.08 -13.31 -1.18
N VAL A 132 9.40 -12.86 -2.22
CA VAL A 132 9.95 -12.04 -3.28
C VAL A 132 9.01 -10.89 -3.58
N VAL A 133 9.58 -9.72 -3.83
CA VAL A 133 8.87 -8.50 -4.19
C VAL A 133 9.42 -7.98 -5.50
N ALA A 134 8.54 -7.65 -6.44
CA ALA A 134 8.93 -6.91 -7.62
C ALA A 134 9.10 -5.43 -7.27
N ILE A 135 10.10 -4.78 -7.85
CA ILE A 135 10.37 -3.37 -7.64
C ILE A 135 10.63 -2.68 -8.97
N GLU A 136 10.11 -1.47 -9.15
CA GLU A 136 10.45 -0.61 -10.29
C GLU A 136 10.74 0.82 -9.82
N GLU A 137 11.47 1.57 -10.65
CA GLU A 137 11.54 3.03 -10.51
C GLU A 137 10.31 3.67 -11.14
N ALA A 138 9.78 4.72 -10.52
CA ALA A 138 8.67 5.47 -11.09
C ALA A 138 8.98 5.95 -12.51
N HIS A 139 7.98 5.90 -13.38
CA HIS A 139 8.10 6.43 -14.74
C HIS A 139 8.10 7.98 -14.70
N ASP A 140 8.65 8.60 -15.75
CA ASP A 140 8.64 10.05 -15.96
C ASP A 140 9.32 10.92 -14.87
N ILE A 141 10.32 10.37 -14.18
CA ILE A 141 11.10 11.12 -13.18
C ILE A 141 11.90 12.25 -13.85
N PRO A 142 11.78 13.51 -13.37
CA PRO A 142 12.56 14.62 -13.89
C PRO A 142 14.06 14.36 -13.69
N PRO A 143 14.94 14.75 -14.62
CA PRO A 143 16.38 14.44 -14.54
C PRO A 143 17.04 14.85 -13.21
N SER A 144 16.57 15.92 -12.57
CA SER A 144 17.05 16.39 -11.28
C SER A 144 16.74 15.45 -10.10
N ALA A 145 15.65 14.69 -10.15
CA ALA A 145 15.22 13.80 -9.08
C ALA A 145 15.77 12.36 -9.22
N ARG A 146 16.28 11.98 -10.39
CA ARG A 146 16.83 10.62 -10.64
C ARG A 146 17.89 10.17 -9.63
N PRO A 147 18.87 11.01 -9.23
CA PRO A 147 19.85 10.61 -8.22
C PRO A 147 19.22 10.31 -6.86
N GLU A 148 18.12 10.99 -6.51
CA GLU A 148 17.40 10.74 -5.28
C GLU A 148 16.63 9.42 -5.35
N VAL A 149 15.89 9.18 -6.44
CA VAL A 149 15.16 7.91 -6.64
C VAL A 149 16.10 6.72 -6.57
N ARG A 150 17.27 6.79 -7.22
CA ARG A 150 18.26 5.70 -7.18
C ARG A 150 18.77 5.39 -5.77
N ARG A 151 19.07 6.42 -4.97
CA ARG A 151 19.46 6.21 -3.56
C ARG A 151 18.34 5.59 -2.74
N ASN A 152 17.10 5.97 -3.03
CA ASN A 152 15.95 5.43 -2.33
C ASN A 152 15.64 4.00 -2.77
N MET A 153 15.90 3.66 -4.04
CA MET A 153 15.87 2.28 -4.54
C MET A 153 16.89 1.41 -3.80
N GLU A 154 18.15 1.84 -3.72
CA GLU A 154 19.20 1.14 -2.97
C GLU A 154 18.83 0.95 -1.49
N THR A 155 18.24 1.98 -0.88
CA THR A 155 17.75 1.93 0.51
C THR A 155 16.59 0.96 0.67
N ALA A 156 15.63 0.94 -0.27
CA ALA A 156 14.51 0.01 -0.26
C ALA A 156 14.99 -1.43 -0.40
N ILE A 157 15.90 -1.70 -1.35
CA ILE A 157 16.51 -3.02 -1.55
C ILE A 157 17.21 -3.49 -0.27
N LYS A 158 18.00 -2.62 0.36
CA LYS A 158 18.66 -2.93 1.63
C LYS A 158 17.65 -3.30 2.71
N ASN A 159 16.63 -2.47 2.93
CA ASN A 159 15.62 -2.70 3.96
C ASN A 159 14.85 -4.01 3.76
N LEU A 160 14.55 -4.36 2.51
CA LEU A 160 13.93 -5.65 2.16
C LEU A 160 14.87 -6.83 2.41
N SER A 161 16.14 -6.69 2.06
CA SER A 161 17.17 -7.71 2.33
C SER A 161 17.37 -7.96 3.83
N ASP A 162 17.35 -6.89 4.63
CA ASP A 162 17.49 -6.94 6.09
C ASP A 162 16.39 -7.79 6.75
N ILE A 163 15.18 -7.83 6.16
CA ILE A 163 14.05 -8.67 6.62
C ILE A 163 13.93 -10.00 5.86
N GLY A 164 14.90 -10.36 5.01
CA GLY A 164 14.93 -11.66 4.32
C GLY A 164 14.00 -11.77 3.12
N VAL A 165 13.58 -10.63 2.55
CA VAL A 165 12.81 -10.55 1.31
C VAL A 165 13.75 -10.45 0.12
N VAL A 166 13.54 -11.29 -0.89
CA VAL A 166 14.26 -11.20 -2.16
C VAL A 166 13.64 -10.13 -3.03
N VAL A 167 14.47 -9.34 -3.69
CA VAL A 167 14.03 -8.30 -4.60
C VAL A 167 14.17 -8.78 -6.04
N TYR A 168 13.12 -8.61 -6.83
CA TYR A 168 13.14 -8.78 -8.26
C TYR A 168 13.01 -7.41 -8.93
N GLU A 169 14.13 -6.87 -9.40
CA GLU A 169 14.16 -5.59 -10.10
C GLU A 169 13.51 -5.73 -11.49
N TRP A 170 12.42 -5.00 -11.67
CA TRP A 170 11.75 -4.87 -12.95
C TRP A 170 12.39 -3.73 -13.74
N GLN A 171 12.90 -4.06 -14.92
CA GLN A 171 13.40 -3.10 -15.89
C GLN A 171 12.45 -3.19 -17.09
N GLU A 172 11.90 -2.07 -17.58
CA GLU A 172 11.14 -2.04 -18.83
C GLU A 172 11.94 -2.77 -19.93
N GLY A 173 11.48 -3.96 -20.33
CA GLY A 173 12.19 -4.81 -21.29
C GLY A 173 12.72 -6.16 -20.78
N GLY A 174 12.41 -6.58 -19.54
CA GLY A 174 12.33 -8.01 -19.19
C GLY A 174 13.50 -8.91 -19.61
N ALA A 175 14.75 -8.45 -19.55
CA ALA A 175 15.96 -9.27 -19.64
C ALA A 175 17.18 -8.41 -19.35
N GLY A 176 17.51 -8.23 -18.08
CA GLY A 176 18.87 -7.86 -17.67
C GLY A 176 19.82 -9.05 -17.85
N LEU A 177 20.00 -9.54 -19.08
CA LEU A 177 21.21 -10.27 -19.44
C LEU A 177 22.25 -9.22 -19.84
N LYS A 178 23.17 -8.94 -18.92
CA LYS A 178 24.54 -8.59 -19.25
C LYS A 178 25.47 -9.55 -18.53
#